data_AF-A0AAD9BFD1-F1
#
_entry.id   AF-A0AAD9BFD1-F1
#
_cell.length_a   1.000
_cell.length_b   1.000
_cell.length_c   1.000
_cell.angle_alpha   90.00
_cell.angle_beta   90.00
_cell.angle_gamma   90.00
#
_symmetry.space_group_name_H-M   'P 1'
#
loop_
_entity.id
_entity.type
_entity.pdbx_description
1 polymer ?
#
loop_
_entity_poly.entity_id
_entity_poly.type
_entity_poly.pdbx_seq_one_letter_code
_entity_poly.pdbx_strand_id
1 'polypeptide(L)'
;MQVDYKDCVALIVYSITFLLGLPANLLVLFVYVRKARKHGATPNVVYALNLCLANLALVVWLPVKALETLLQNWMLPAPVCPIYSFFLFPRCMPAACSSPCVALVAEGGPNFVSIKGDTLECYGNFNDTQLAVLLPLRLEMAIVLFILPLIVTSFCTLRCVTLVWRSNLRPMGKRRVLTVALSTLAVFVVCYAPYNASHIVGFVQHANVQWRMYAMLTSSFNVFLEPVVMMMLSPASSRGFMGRMCGRQSQFSRNKGGRHRVNSANGVANARAPQTLLERSQAGAQVTKESHE
;
A
#
# COMPACT_ATOMS: atom_id res chain seq x y z
N MET A 1 -4.12 7.12 -39.14
CA MET A 1 -4.45 7.18 -37.70
C MET A 1 -4.47 8.64 -37.29
N GLN A 2 -5.64 9.18 -36.98
CA GLN A 2 -5.76 10.51 -36.38
C GLN A 2 -6.00 10.29 -34.90
N VAL A 3 -4.95 10.45 -34.09
CA VAL A 3 -5.02 10.25 -32.64
C VAL A 3 -5.65 11.50 -32.04
N ASP A 4 -6.78 11.35 -31.34
CA ASP A 4 -7.47 12.47 -30.71
C ASP A 4 -6.66 13.00 -29.52
N TYR A 5 -6.82 14.27 -29.16
CA TYR A 5 -6.11 14.86 -28.02
C TYR A 5 -6.38 14.09 -26.72
N LYS A 6 -7.57 13.47 -26.62
CA LYS A 6 -7.99 12.63 -25.49
C LYS A 6 -7.11 11.39 -25.34
N ASP A 7 -6.80 10.76 -26.46
CA ASP A 7 -5.96 9.57 -26.52
C ASP A 7 -4.51 9.92 -26.18
N CYS A 8 -4.01 11.06 -26.67
CA CYS A 8 -2.70 11.58 -26.30
C CYS A 8 -2.56 11.76 -24.78
N VAL A 9 -3.56 12.36 -24.13
CA VAL A 9 -3.57 12.53 -22.67
C VAL A 9 -3.56 11.17 -21.96
N ALA A 10 -4.38 10.22 -22.41
CA ALA A 10 -4.43 8.88 -21.82
C ALA A 10 -3.09 8.14 -21.96
N LEU A 11 -2.47 8.18 -23.14
CA LEU A 11 -1.17 7.54 -23.42
C LEU A 11 -0.04 8.13 -22.58
N ILE A 12 -0.01 9.46 -22.40
CA ILE A 12 0.95 10.13 -21.52
C ILE A 12 0.79 9.63 -20.09
N VAL A 13 -0.45 9.58 -19.58
CA VAL A 13 -0.75 9.09 -18.24
C VAL A 13 -0.34 7.63 -18.08
N TYR A 14 -0.70 6.75 -19.01
CA TYR A 14 -0.32 5.33 -18.97
C TYR A 14 1.19 5.13 -18.99
N SER A 15 1.90 5.91 -19.81
CA SER A 15 3.37 5.86 -19.90
C SER A 15 4.02 6.29 -18.59
N ILE A 16 3.59 7.41 -18.00
CA ILE A 16 4.11 7.88 -16.70
C ILE A 16 3.82 6.86 -15.61
N THR A 17 2.59 6.34 -15.56
CA THR A 17 2.19 5.35 -14.56
C THR A 17 2.98 4.06 -14.69
N PHE A 18 3.29 3.59 -15.91
CA PHE A 18 4.14 2.43 -16.12
C PHE A 18 5.59 2.70 -15.68
N LEU A 19 6.19 3.80 -16.14
CA LEU A 19 7.59 4.15 -15.88
C LEU A 19 7.89 4.37 -14.40
N LEU A 20 6.96 4.98 -13.65
CA LEU A 20 7.12 5.22 -12.22
C LEU A 20 6.60 4.07 -11.38
N GLY A 21 5.48 3.47 -11.78
CA GLY A 21 4.78 2.44 -11.05
C GLY A 21 5.54 1.12 -10.97
N LEU A 22 6.10 0.65 -12.09
CA LEU A 22 6.84 -0.61 -12.13
C LEU A 22 8.04 -0.62 -11.17
N PRO A 23 9.02 0.31 -11.27
CA PRO A 23 10.17 0.29 -10.38
C PRO A 23 9.78 0.54 -8.92
N ALA A 24 8.82 1.44 -8.65
CA ALA A 24 8.41 1.75 -7.29
C ALA A 24 7.76 0.54 -6.58
N ASN A 25 6.86 -0.19 -7.25
CA ASN A 25 6.22 -1.36 -6.66
C ASN A 25 7.19 -2.55 -6.53
N LEU A 26 8.08 -2.77 -7.50
CA LEU A 26 9.13 -3.80 -7.37
C LEU A 26 10.06 -3.51 -6.20
N LEU A 27 10.43 -2.25 -5.99
CA LEU A 27 11.26 -1.83 -4.87
C LEU A 27 10.58 -2.08 -3.52
N VAL A 28 9.31 -1.68 -3.36
CA VAL A 28 8.56 -1.91 -2.12
C VAL A 28 8.35 -3.40 -1.88
N LEU A 29 7.99 -4.17 -2.91
CA LEU A 29 7.85 -5.62 -2.83
C LEU A 29 9.14 -6.26 -2.31
N PHE A 30 10.28 -5.89 -2.89
CA PHE A 30 11.58 -6.38 -2.44
C PHE A 30 11.90 -6.07 -0.98
N VAL A 31 11.65 -4.82 -0.55
CA VAL A 31 11.86 -4.37 0.84
C VAL A 31 10.97 -5.14 1.80
N TYR A 32 9.68 -5.28 1.47
CA TYR A 32 8.70 -5.91 2.34
C TYR A 32 8.80 -7.44 2.35
N VAL A 33 9.22 -8.09 1.26
CA VAL A 33 9.55 -9.52 1.25
C VAL A 33 10.76 -9.80 2.14
N ARG A 34 11.82 -8.98 2.04
CA ARG A 34 12.97 -9.10 2.93
C ARG A 34 12.60 -8.88 4.39
N LYS A 35 11.72 -7.91 4.66
CA LYS A 35 11.17 -7.65 5.99
C LYS A 35 10.36 -8.85 6.51
N ALA A 36 9.50 -9.44 5.68
CA ALA A 36 8.71 -10.62 6.00
C ALA A 36 9.60 -11.82 6.34
N ARG A 37 10.64 -12.07 5.53
CA ARG A 37 11.59 -13.18 5.76
C ARG A 37 12.40 -13.03 7.05
N LYS A 38 12.75 -11.79 7.42
CA LYS A 38 13.62 -11.53 8.59
C LYS A 38 12.86 -11.35 9.90
N HIS A 39 11.69 -10.71 9.85
CA HIS A 39 10.96 -10.26 11.03
C HIS A 39 9.53 -10.84 11.12
N GLY A 40 9.15 -11.74 10.23
CA GLY A 40 7.82 -12.32 10.16
C GLY A 40 6.80 -11.44 9.43
N ALA A 41 5.66 -12.04 9.10
CA ALA A 41 4.58 -11.40 8.36
C ALA A 41 3.58 -10.72 9.33
N THR A 42 3.82 -9.45 9.66
CA THR A 42 2.80 -8.65 10.37
C THR A 42 1.66 -8.27 9.42
N PRO A 43 0.44 -7.95 9.92
CA PRO A 43 -0.68 -7.54 9.08
C PRO A 43 -0.35 -6.40 8.10
N ASN A 44 0.42 -5.40 8.56
CA ASN A 44 0.87 -4.30 7.71
C ASN A 44 1.82 -4.74 6.60
N VAL A 45 2.62 -5.79 6.83
CA VAL A 45 3.51 -6.35 5.80
C VAL A 45 2.70 -7.13 4.77
N VAL A 46 1.75 -7.96 5.21
CA VAL A 46 0.86 -8.70 4.31
C VAL A 46 0.05 -7.75 3.44
N TYR A 47 -0.55 -6.71 4.04
CA TYR A 47 -1.27 -5.66 3.33
C TYR A 47 -0.40 -4.98 2.26
N ALA A 48 0.82 -4.57 2.61
CA ALA A 48 1.72 -3.92 1.67
C ALA A 48 2.13 -4.84 0.50
N LEU A 49 2.38 -6.12 0.77
CA LEU A 49 2.70 -7.11 -0.27
C LEU A 49 1.52 -7.33 -1.23
N ASN A 50 0.31 -7.52 -0.69
CA ASN A 50 -0.90 -7.68 -1.50
C ASN A 50 -1.16 -6.45 -2.37
N LEU A 51 -0.99 -5.26 -1.80
CA LEU A 51 -1.17 -4.01 -2.55
C LEU A 51 -0.10 -3.82 -3.64
N CYS A 52 1.15 -4.22 -3.41
CA CYS A 52 2.18 -4.23 -4.45
C CYS A 52 1.84 -5.21 -5.58
N LEU A 53 1.39 -6.43 -5.25
CA LEU A 53 1.01 -7.42 -6.27
C LEU A 53 -0.17 -6.93 -7.13
N ALA A 54 -1.17 -6.32 -6.48
CA ALA A 54 -2.32 -5.72 -7.17
C ALA A 54 -1.89 -4.57 -8.11
N ASN A 55 -1.01 -3.69 -7.65
CA ASN A 55 -0.46 -2.61 -8.48
C ASN A 55 0.40 -3.14 -9.64
N LEU A 56 1.21 -4.19 -9.42
CA LEU A 56 2.01 -4.79 -10.49
C LEU A 56 1.13 -5.44 -11.56
N ALA A 57 0.04 -6.11 -11.17
CA ALA A 57 -0.93 -6.64 -12.11
C ALA A 57 -1.55 -5.52 -12.98
N LEU A 58 -1.90 -4.38 -12.36
CA LEU A 58 -2.38 -3.20 -13.08
C LEU A 58 -1.32 -2.64 -14.04
N VAL A 59 -0.08 -2.50 -13.58
CA VAL A 59 1.03 -1.96 -14.40
C VAL A 59 1.32 -2.82 -15.61
N VAL A 60 1.34 -4.15 -15.47
CA VAL A 60 1.57 -5.09 -16.59
C VAL A 60 0.44 -5.00 -17.63
N TRP A 61 -0.75 -4.57 -17.20
CA TRP A 61 -1.91 -4.40 -18.08
C TRP A 61 -1.92 -3.06 -18.85
N LEU A 62 -1.25 -2.02 -18.34
CA LEU A 62 -1.24 -0.69 -18.97
C LEU A 62 -0.68 -0.66 -20.40
N PRO A 63 0.39 -1.40 -20.77
CA PRO A 63 0.87 -1.47 -22.15
C PRO A 63 -0.16 -2.05 -23.12
N VAL A 64 -0.91 -3.07 -22.68
CA VAL A 64 -2.01 -3.65 -23.47
C VAL A 64 -3.08 -2.58 -23.71
N LYS A 65 -3.42 -1.80 -22.67
CA LYS A 65 -4.39 -0.71 -22.82
C LYS A 65 -3.87 0.41 -23.74
N ALA A 66 -2.62 0.80 -23.60
CA ALA A 66 -2.01 1.82 -24.46
C ALA A 66 -2.04 1.38 -25.93
N LEU A 67 -1.79 0.10 -26.21
CA LEU A 67 -1.88 -0.45 -27.55
C LEU A 67 -3.32 -0.43 -28.10
N GLU A 68 -4.31 -0.78 -27.27
CA GLU A 68 -5.74 -0.66 -27.63
C GLU A 68 -6.13 0.79 -27.96
N THR A 69 -5.68 1.76 -27.14
CA THR A 69 -5.90 3.19 -27.39
C THR A 69 -5.22 3.66 -28.68
N LEU A 70 -4.07 3.11 -29.07
CA LEU A 70 -3.43 3.43 -30.35
C LEU A 70 -4.16 2.81 -31.55
N LEU A 71 -4.65 1.58 -31.39
CA LEU A 71 -5.36 0.85 -32.45
C LEU A 71 -6.81 1.32 -32.62
N GLN A 72 -7.37 2.04 -31.65
CA GLN A 72 -8.76 2.52 -31.64
C GLN A 72 -9.77 1.39 -31.91
N ASN A 73 -9.42 0.16 -31.50
CA ASN A 73 -10.21 -1.02 -31.77
C ASN A 73 -10.06 -2.03 -30.63
N TRP A 74 -11.20 -2.50 -30.11
CA TRP A 74 -11.24 -3.55 -29.11
C TRP A 74 -10.97 -4.92 -29.75
N MET A 75 -9.75 -5.44 -29.56
CA MET A 75 -9.31 -6.73 -30.10
C MET A 75 -9.39 -7.90 -29.10
N LEU A 76 -9.70 -7.62 -27.83
CA LEU A 76 -9.79 -8.64 -26.79
C LEU A 76 -11.16 -9.34 -26.83
N PRO A 77 -11.28 -10.57 -26.29
CA PRO A 77 -12.57 -11.27 -26.24
C PRO A 77 -13.66 -10.43 -25.56
N ALA A 78 -14.89 -10.49 -26.06
CA ALA A 78 -16.04 -9.77 -25.50
C ALA A 78 -16.21 -9.88 -23.96
N PRO A 79 -16.05 -11.05 -23.30
CA PRO A 79 -16.14 -11.13 -21.84
C PRO A 79 -15.03 -10.35 -21.10
N VAL A 80 -13.92 -10.04 -21.77
CA VAL A 80 -12.84 -9.22 -21.20
C VAL A 80 -13.24 -7.75 -21.14
N CYS A 81 -14.24 -7.29 -21.89
CA CYS A 81 -14.68 -5.89 -21.90
C CYS A 81 -15.25 -5.42 -20.55
N PRO A 82 -16.27 -6.09 -19.95
CA PRO A 82 -16.74 -5.71 -18.62
C PRO A 82 -15.67 -5.93 -17.55
N ILE A 83 -14.95 -7.06 -17.62
CA ILE A 83 -13.79 -7.38 -16.78
C ILE A 83 -12.78 -6.22 -16.79
N TYR A 84 -12.41 -5.70 -17.96
CA TYR A 84 -11.47 -4.59 -18.11
C TYR A 84 -11.88 -3.33 -17.32
N SER A 85 -13.17 -2.99 -17.33
CA SER A 85 -13.72 -1.86 -16.56
C SER A 85 -13.80 -2.13 -15.05
N PHE A 86 -13.93 -3.40 -14.64
CA PHE A 86 -13.98 -3.82 -13.24
C PHE A 86 -12.59 -4.06 -12.61
N PHE A 87 -11.59 -4.51 -13.38
CA PHE A 87 -10.23 -4.82 -12.89
C PHE A 87 -9.38 -3.57 -12.60
N LEU A 88 -9.83 -2.37 -13.00
CA LEU A 88 -9.31 -1.09 -12.53
C LEU A 88 -9.69 -0.75 -11.08
N PHE A 89 -10.44 -1.63 -10.40
CA PHE A 89 -10.61 -1.65 -8.95
C PHE A 89 -9.91 -2.88 -8.34
N PRO A 90 -8.58 -2.87 -8.11
CA PRO A 90 -7.88 -4.04 -7.55
C PRO A 90 -8.20 -4.31 -6.06
N ARG A 91 -9.30 -3.76 -5.52
CA ARG A 91 -9.65 -3.85 -4.09
C ARG A 91 -11.04 -4.42 -3.81
N CYS A 92 -11.50 -5.33 -4.65
CA CYS A 92 -12.56 -6.26 -4.27
C CYS A 92 -11.94 -7.56 -3.74
N MET A 93 -12.08 -7.79 -2.43
CA MET A 93 -11.94 -9.13 -1.86
C MET A 93 -13.03 -10.05 -2.43
N PRO A 94 -12.77 -11.36 -2.56
CA PRO A 94 -13.71 -12.32 -3.16
C PRO A 94 -15.04 -12.48 -2.40
N ALA A 95 -15.14 -12.05 -1.14
CA ALA A 95 -16.36 -12.24 -0.32
C ALA A 95 -17.50 -11.25 -0.60
N ALA A 96 -17.25 -10.12 -1.29
CA ALA A 96 -18.29 -9.14 -1.64
C ALA A 96 -18.88 -9.33 -3.05
N CYS A 97 -18.46 -10.37 -3.78
CA CYS A 97 -18.85 -10.63 -5.17
C CYS A 97 -20.09 -11.52 -5.33
N SER A 98 -20.81 -11.88 -4.28
CA SER A 98 -21.61 -13.11 -4.31
C SER A 98 -22.96 -13.09 -5.02
N SER A 99 -23.49 -11.98 -5.57
CA SER A 99 -24.71 -12.09 -6.39
C SER A 99 -24.80 -11.20 -7.65
N PRO A 100 -24.57 -9.87 -7.61
CA PRO A 100 -24.90 -9.04 -8.78
C PRO A 100 -23.83 -9.06 -9.88
N CYS A 101 -22.54 -9.03 -9.51
CA CYS A 101 -21.44 -8.94 -10.48
C CYS A 101 -21.21 -10.23 -11.28
N VAL A 102 -21.36 -11.40 -10.65
CA VAL A 102 -21.20 -12.70 -11.34
C VAL A 102 -22.36 -12.95 -12.30
N ALA A 103 -23.60 -12.60 -11.92
CA ALA A 103 -24.76 -12.68 -12.79
C ALA A 103 -24.64 -11.75 -14.01
N LEU A 104 -24.12 -10.52 -13.82
CA LEU A 104 -23.90 -9.56 -14.90
C LEU A 104 -22.85 -10.03 -15.92
N VAL A 105 -21.78 -10.70 -15.46
CA VAL A 105 -20.72 -11.26 -16.31
C VAL A 105 -21.18 -12.53 -17.02
N ALA A 106 -22.02 -13.35 -16.36
CA ALA A 106 -22.53 -14.61 -16.91
C ALA A 106 -23.56 -14.40 -18.03
N GLU A 107 -24.38 -13.33 -17.98
CA GLU A 107 -25.46 -13.13 -18.97
C GLU A 107 -25.18 -12.01 -20.00
N GLY A 108 -24.21 -11.11 -19.76
CA GLY A 108 -24.12 -9.83 -20.49
C GLY A 108 -22.84 -9.55 -21.29
N GLY A 109 -21.83 -10.41 -21.27
CA GLY A 109 -20.50 -10.17 -21.88
C GLY A 109 -20.48 -9.60 -23.32
N PRO A 110 -21.28 -10.11 -24.28
CA PRO A 110 -21.33 -9.59 -25.64
C PRO A 110 -21.97 -8.21 -25.76
N ASN A 111 -22.86 -7.84 -24.83
CA ASN A 111 -23.66 -6.63 -24.93
C ASN A 111 -22.88 -5.35 -24.60
N PHE A 112 -21.70 -5.45 -23.97
CA PHE A 112 -20.89 -4.29 -23.55
C PHE A 112 -19.89 -3.79 -24.60
N VAL A 113 -19.80 -4.45 -25.75
CA VAL A 113 -19.03 -4.00 -26.92
C VAL A 113 -20.01 -3.39 -27.93
N SER A 114 -19.78 -2.13 -28.29
CA SER A 114 -20.61 -1.39 -29.24
C SER A 114 -19.83 -1.18 -30.55
N ILE A 115 -20.51 -1.31 -31.68
CA ILE A 115 -19.93 -1.06 -33.01
C ILE A 115 -20.15 0.42 -33.35
N LYS A 116 -19.07 1.15 -33.66
CA LYS A 116 -19.12 2.55 -34.06
C LYS A 116 -18.41 2.72 -35.40
N GLY A 117 -19.15 2.61 -36.49
CA GLY A 117 -18.56 2.51 -37.83
C GLY A 117 -17.84 1.17 -38.00
N ASP A 118 -16.58 1.19 -38.45
CA ASP A 118 -15.76 -0.01 -38.67
C ASP A 118 -14.96 -0.46 -37.41
N THR A 119 -15.11 0.23 -36.28
CA THR A 119 -14.36 -0.06 -35.04
C THR A 119 -15.27 -0.56 -33.91
N LEU A 120 -14.72 -1.43 -33.08
CA LEU A 120 -15.35 -1.95 -31.87
C LEU A 120 -14.93 -1.09 -30.67
N GLU A 121 -15.88 -0.43 -30.02
CA GLU A 121 -15.69 0.31 -28.77
C GLU A 121 -16.21 -0.52 -27.59
N CYS A 122 -15.33 -0.82 -26.63
CA CYS A 122 -15.73 -1.45 -25.38
C CYS A 122 -16.18 -0.41 -24.35
N TYR A 123 -17.36 -0.62 -23.75
CA TYR A 123 -17.82 0.12 -22.57
C TYR A 123 -18.00 1.65 -22.79
N GLY A 124 -18.24 2.07 -24.03
CA GLY A 124 -18.46 3.47 -24.42
C GLY A 124 -19.94 3.86 -24.42
N ASN A 125 -20.76 3.09 -25.14
CA ASN A 125 -22.20 3.32 -25.31
C ASN A 125 -23.01 2.20 -24.69
N PHE A 126 -24.13 2.56 -24.07
CA PHE A 126 -25.03 1.64 -23.36
C PHE A 126 -26.46 1.94 -23.75
N ASN A 127 -27.27 0.90 -23.96
CA ASN A 127 -28.72 1.02 -24.10
C ASN A 127 -29.38 1.26 -22.73
N ASP A 128 -30.62 1.74 -22.73
CA ASP A 128 -31.38 2.04 -21.51
C ASP A 128 -31.50 0.84 -20.56
N THR A 129 -31.68 -0.37 -21.12
CA THR A 129 -31.74 -1.62 -20.34
C THR A 129 -30.42 -1.94 -19.65
N GLN A 130 -29.29 -1.65 -20.30
CA GLN A 130 -27.97 -1.85 -19.71
C GLN A 130 -27.71 -0.83 -18.62
N LEU A 131 -28.09 0.42 -18.88
CA LEU A 131 -27.90 1.53 -17.95
C LEU A 131 -28.73 1.36 -16.67
N ALA A 132 -29.95 0.80 -16.80
CA ALA A 132 -30.82 0.46 -15.67
C ALA A 132 -30.16 -0.50 -14.67
N VAL A 133 -29.29 -1.39 -15.13
CA VAL A 133 -28.55 -2.32 -14.25
C VAL A 133 -27.21 -1.73 -13.79
N LEU A 134 -26.51 -1.02 -14.69
CA LEU A 134 -25.15 -0.58 -14.48
C LEU A 134 -25.03 0.70 -13.64
N LEU A 135 -26.03 1.58 -13.63
CA LEU A 135 -26.02 2.76 -12.75
C LEU A 135 -26.18 2.41 -11.26
N PRO A 136 -27.17 1.60 -10.83
CA PRO A 136 -27.28 1.19 -9.43
C PRO A 136 -26.03 0.45 -8.94
N LEU A 137 -25.47 -0.46 -9.76
CA LEU A 137 -24.24 -1.18 -9.44
C LEU A 137 -23.05 -0.23 -9.24
N ARG A 138 -22.87 0.75 -10.14
CA ARG A 138 -21.83 1.77 -10.00
C ARG A 138 -22.01 2.62 -8.73
N LEU A 139 -23.24 2.96 -8.38
CA LEU A 139 -23.54 3.70 -7.15
C LEU A 139 -23.22 2.86 -5.91
N GLU A 140 -23.63 1.59 -5.88
CA GLU A 140 -23.31 0.66 -4.78
C GLU A 140 -21.80 0.56 -4.59
N MET A 141 -21.05 0.34 -5.67
CA MET A 141 -19.59 0.29 -5.63
C MET A 141 -18.98 1.60 -5.11
N ALA A 142 -19.49 2.76 -5.53
CA ALA A 142 -19.02 4.05 -5.04
C ALA A 142 -19.32 4.24 -3.53
N ILE A 143 -20.47 3.79 -3.05
CA ILE A 143 -20.82 3.89 -1.63
C ILE A 143 -19.93 2.95 -0.79
N VAL A 144 -19.87 1.66 -1.17
CA VAL A 144 -19.20 0.62 -0.39
C VAL A 144 -17.68 0.72 -0.46
N LEU A 145 -17.12 1.01 -1.64
CA LEU A 145 -15.67 0.97 -1.87
C LEU A 145 -15.00 2.35 -1.81
N PHE A 146 -15.78 3.44 -1.79
CA PHE A 146 -15.23 4.79 -1.70
C PHE A 146 -15.80 5.61 -0.55
N ILE A 147 -17.11 5.83 -0.45
CA ILE A 147 -17.68 6.72 0.58
C ILE A 147 -17.48 6.15 2.00
N LEU A 148 -17.79 4.87 2.23
CA LEU A 148 -17.58 4.23 3.52
C LEU A 148 -16.09 4.25 3.93
N PRO A 149 -15.14 3.80 3.08
CA PRO A 149 -13.71 3.94 3.38
C PRO A 149 -13.26 5.39 3.58
N LEU A 150 -13.79 6.35 2.82
CA LEU A 150 -13.45 7.77 2.98
C LEU A 150 -13.84 8.28 4.38
N ILE A 151 -15.05 7.96 4.84
CA ILE A 151 -15.54 8.37 6.17
C ILE A 151 -14.65 7.76 7.25
N VAL A 152 -14.38 6.45 7.18
CA VAL A 152 -13.55 5.75 8.17
C VAL A 152 -12.13 6.31 8.17
N THR A 153 -11.49 6.40 7.00
CA THR A 153 -10.11 6.90 6.88
C THR A 153 -9.99 8.37 7.32
N SER A 154 -10.98 9.21 7.01
CA SER A 154 -11.02 10.60 7.45
C SER A 154 -11.14 10.69 8.97
N PHE A 155 -12.08 9.95 9.57
CA PHE A 155 -12.24 9.90 11.03
C PHE A 155 -10.96 9.43 11.73
N CYS A 156 -10.37 8.33 11.26
CA CYS A 156 -9.12 7.80 11.80
C CYS A 156 -7.96 8.80 11.65
N THR A 157 -7.86 9.46 10.51
CA THR A 157 -6.82 10.47 10.23
C THR A 157 -6.98 11.67 11.15
N LEU A 158 -8.19 12.23 11.26
CA LEU A 158 -8.48 13.37 12.14
C LEU A 158 -8.17 13.06 13.61
N ARG A 159 -8.55 11.87 14.08
CA ARG A 159 -8.21 11.41 15.42
C ARG A 159 -6.69 11.27 15.60
N CYS A 160 -5.99 10.67 14.62
CA CYS A 160 -4.53 10.55 14.63
C CYS A 160 -3.85 11.93 14.70
N VAL A 161 -4.26 12.87 13.84
CA VAL A 161 -3.75 14.25 13.83
C VAL A 161 -3.96 14.91 15.18
N THR A 162 -5.17 14.80 15.74
CA THR A 162 -5.50 15.43 17.04
C THR A 162 -4.65 14.87 18.18
N LEU A 163 -4.46 13.54 18.22
CA LEU A 163 -3.63 12.88 19.22
C LEU A 163 -2.14 13.24 19.08
N VAL A 164 -1.61 13.21 17.85
CA VAL A 164 -0.20 13.54 17.56
C VAL A 164 0.08 15.02 17.83
N TRP A 165 -0.85 15.90 17.50
CA TRP A 165 -0.73 17.34 17.76
C TRP A 165 -0.55 17.61 19.26
N ARG A 166 -1.40 16.99 20.09
CA ARG A 166 -1.39 17.11 21.57
C ARG A 166 -0.28 16.32 22.26
N SER A 167 0.31 15.32 21.59
CA SER A 167 1.37 14.49 22.18
C SER A 167 2.65 15.28 22.47
N ASN A 168 3.50 14.76 23.36
CA ASN A 168 4.83 15.32 23.61
C ASN A 168 5.93 14.72 22.70
N LEU A 169 5.56 14.31 21.48
CA LEU A 169 6.50 13.76 20.51
C LEU A 169 7.50 14.82 20.03
N ARG A 170 8.74 14.38 19.77
CA ARG A 170 9.77 15.22 19.16
C ARG A 170 9.26 15.79 17.82
N PRO A 171 9.54 17.06 17.47
CA PRO A 171 8.95 17.71 16.29
C PRO A 171 9.12 16.92 14.98
N MET A 172 10.28 16.28 14.78
CA MET A 172 10.54 15.41 13.62
C MET A 172 9.63 14.18 13.57
N GLY A 173 9.34 13.57 14.73
CA GLY A 173 8.42 12.43 14.83
C GLY A 173 6.98 12.85 14.53
N LYS A 174 6.53 13.99 15.08
CA LYS A 174 5.20 14.57 14.78
C LYS A 174 5.02 14.80 13.28
N ARG A 175 5.98 15.50 12.66
CA ARG A 175 5.95 15.79 11.21
C ARG A 175 5.86 14.51 10.40
N ARG A 176 6.65 13.48 10.71
CA ARG A 176 6.62 12.20 9.99
C ARG A 176 5.24 11.53 10.06
N VAL A 177 4.67 11.40 11.25
CA VAL A 177 3.36 10.74 11.42
C VAL A 177 2.25 11.55 10.73
N LEU A 178 2.28 12.88 10.88
CA LEU A 178 1.32 13.77 10.24
C LEU A 178 1.41 13.71 8.72
N THR A 179 2.63 13.76 8.15
CA THR A 179 2.84 13.63 6.71
C THR A 179 2.30 12.30 6.19
N VAL A 180 2.60 11.18 6.86
CA VAL A 180 2.07 9.87 6.46
C VAL A 180 0.54 9.88 6.46
N ALA A 181 -0.10 10.25 7.58
CA ALA A 181 -1.55 10.20 7.72
C ALA A 181 -2.26 11.11 6.70
N LEU A 182 -1.79 12.35 6.54
CA LEU A 182 -2.36 13.29 5.57
C LEU A 182 -2.08 12.88 4.12
N SER A 183 -0.90 12.31 3.82
CA SER A 183 -0.58 11.85 2.47
C SER A 183 -1.47 10.68 2.04
N THR A 184 -1.75 9.72 2.92
CA THR A 184 -2.69 8.62 2.62
C THR A 184 -4.08 9.15 2.29
N LEU A 185 -4.61 10.07 3.10
CA LEU A 185 -5.92 10.69 2.84
C LEU A 185 -5.92 11.49 1.53
N ALA A 186 -4.87 12.25 1.26
CA ALA A 186 -4.74 13.04 0.04
C ALA A 186 -4.70 12.15 -1.21
N VAL A 187 -3.92 11.05 -1.19
CA VAL A 187 -3.90 10.07 -2.29
C VAL A 187 -5.29 9.48 -2.49
N PHE A 188 -5.99 9.14 -1.41
CA PHE A 188 -7.33 8.57 -1.48
C PHE A 188 -8.32 9.52 -2.18
N VAL A 189 -8.32 10.80 -1.80
CA VAL A 189 -9.20 11.81 -2.40
C VAL A 189 -8.80 12.14 -3.84
N VAL A 190 -7.54 12.51 -4.07
CA VAL A 190 -7.08 12.99 -5.39
C VAL A 190 -7.16 11.89 -6.45
N CYS A 191 -6.81 10.66 -6.10
CA CYS A 191 -6.77 9.57 -7.09
C CYS A 191 -8.16 8.97 -7.33
N TYR A 192 -8.97 8.77 -6.28
CA TYR A 192 -10.21 8.00 -6.40
C TYR A 192 -11.49 8.83 -6.38
N ALA A 193 -11.53 10.02 -5.78
CA ALA A 193 -12.76 10.81 -5.70
C ALA A 193 -13.30 11.22 -7.07
N PRO A 194 -12.50 11.65 -8.06
CA PRO A 194 -13.02 12.03 -9.37
C PRO A 194 -13.79 10.90 -10.03
N TYR A 195 -13.21 9.68 -10.05
CA TYR A 195 -13.84 8.54 -10.69
C TYR A 195 -15.10 8.10 -9.97
N ASN A 196 -15.09 8.08 -8.64
CA ASN A 196 -16.28 7.71 -7.86
C ASN A 196 -17.38 8.79 -7.93
N ALA A 197 -17.01 10.07 -8.02
CA ALA A 197 -17.97 11.15 -8.28
C ALA A 197 -18.68 10.94 -9.63
N SER A 198 -17.99 10.43 -10.64
CA SER A 198 -18.60 10.12 -11.93
C SER A 198 -19.74 9.09 -11.80
N HIS A 199 -19.64 8.14 -10.86
CA HIS A 199 -20.69 7.14 -10.59
C HIS A 199 -21.93 7.78 -10.00
N ILE A 200 -21.76 8.66 -9.02
CA ILE A 200 -22.86 9.40 -8.38
C ILE A 200 -23.53 10.31 -9.41
N VAL A 201 -22.76 11.11 -10.14
CA VAL A 201 -23.30 12.02 -11.16
C VAL A 201 -24.00 11.25 -12.28
N GLY A 202 -23.41 10.15 -12.75
CA GLY A 202 -24.03 9.30 -13.77
C GLY A 202 -25.33 8.65 -13.31
N PHE A 203 -25.44 8.29 -12.04
CA PHE A 203 -26.68 7.78 -11.44
C PHE A 203 -27.76 8.87 -11.42
N VAL A 204 -27.42 10.07 -10.95
CA VAL A 204 -28.36 11.21 -10.88
C VAL A 204 -28.82 11.66 -12.27
N GLN A 205 -27.92 11.66 -13.26
CA GLN A 205 -28.21 12.10 -14.62
C GLN A 205 -28.81 10.99 -15.50
N HIS A 206 -28.94 9.76 -14.99
CA HIS A 206 -29.33 8.59 -15.77
C HIS A 206 -28.51 8.46 -17.07
N ALA A 207 -27.20 8.68 -17.01
CA ALA A 207 -26.34 8.75 -18.19
C ALA A 207 -24.91 8.25 -17.95
N ASN A 208 -24.24 7.79 -19.02
CA ASN A 208 -22.79 7.59 -19.00
C ASN A 208 -22.07 8.92 -19.23
N VAL A 209 -21.56 9.52 -18.15
CA VAL A 209 -20.87 10.82 -18.23
C VAL A 209 -19.57 10.74 -19.02
N GLN A 210 -19.38 11.67 -19.96
CA GLN A 210 -18.24 11.68 -20.89
C GLN A 210 -16.89 11.91 -20.19
N TRP A 211 -16.89 12.66 -19.09
CA TRP A 211 -15.68 12.97 -18.32
C TRP A 211 -15.21 11.81 -17.44
N ARG A 212 -15.96 10.69 -17.38
CA ARG A 212 -15.60 9.48 -16.62
C ARG A 212 -14.23 8.95 -17.00
N MET A 213 -13.88 8.98 -18.29
CA MET A 213 -12.59 8.50 -18.77
C MET A 213 -11.43 9.29 -18.16
N TYR A 214 -11.52 10.62 -18.14
CA TYR A 214 -10.49 11.47 -17.53
C TYR A 214 -10.43 11.29 -16.02
N ALA A 215 -11.58 11.12 -15.37
CA ALA A 215 -11.65 10.85 -13.94
C ALA A 215 -11.04 9.48 -13.58
N MET A 216 -11.15 8.49 -14.45
CA MET A 216 -10.49 7.20 -14.28
C MET A 216 -8.96 7.34 -14.37
N LEU A 217 -8.42 8.22 -15.23
CA LEU A 217 -6.97 8.43 -15.35
C LEU A 217 -6.32 8.87 -14.04
N THR A 218 -7.00 9.68 -13.22
CA THR A 218 -6.45 10.12 -11.92
C THR A 218 -6.22 8.96 -10.96
N SER A 219 -7.03 7.89 -11.05
CA SER A 219 -6.87 6.71 -10.20
C SER A 219 -5.59 5.94 -10.47
N SER A 220 -5.05 6.02 -11.69
CA SER A 220 -3.82 5.34 -12.09
C SER A 220 -2.59 5.88 -11.35
N PHE A 221 -2.61 7.15 -10.92
CA PHE A 221 -1.49 7.75 -10.18
C PHE A 221 -1.25 7.11 -8.81
N ASN A 222 -2.28 6.45 -8.23
CA ASN A 222 -2.10 5.70 -7.01
C ASN A 222 -1.01 4.64 -7.12
N VAL A 223 -0.81 4.07 -8.31
CA VAL A 223 0.18 3.02 -8.56
C VAL A 223 1.58 3.47 -8.14
N PHE A 224 1.95 4.74 -8.34
CA PHE A 224 3.27 5.25 -7.93
C PHE A 224 3.24 6.11 -6.67
N LEU A 225 2.10 6.70 -6.28
CA LEU A 225 1.98 7.45 -5.03
C LEU A 225 1.91 6.55 -3.79
N GLU A 226 1.27 5.40 -3.88
CA GLU A 226 1.12 4.46 -2.75
C GLU A 226 2.47 3.89 -2.28
N PRO A 227 3.39 3.43 -3.17
CA PRO A 227 4.75 3.07 -2.79
C PRO A 227 5.51 4.16 -2.02
N VAL A 228 5.31 5.44 -2.38
CA VAL A 228 5.95 6.56 -1.68
C VAL A 228 5.46 6.61 -0.23
N VAL A 229 4.15 6.50 0.01
CA VAL A 229 3.56 6.46 1.35
C VAL A 229 4.08 5.24 2.14
N MET A 230 4.11 4.06 1.53
CA MET A 230 4.63 2.84 2.16
C MET A 230 6.10 2.93 2.54
N MET A 231 6.92 3.55 1.71
CA MET A 231 8.33 3.76 2.02
C MET A 231 8.52 4.72 3.21
N MET A 232 7.66 5.73 3.34
CA MET A 232 7.66 6.63 4.51
C MET A 232 7.25 5.89 5.80
N LEU A 233 6.36 4.90 5.72
CA LEU A 233 6.00 4.01 6.83
C LEU A 233 7.14 3.08 7.24
N SER A 234 8.06 2.74 6.33
CA SER A 234 9.18 1.86 6.63
C SER A 234 10.30 2.57 7.41
N PRO A 235 10.73 2.05 8.58
CA PRO A 235 11.90 2.57 9.30
C PRO A 235 13.22 2.44 8.52
N ALA A 236 13.22 1.74 7.39
CA ALA A 236 14.36 1.62 6.49
C ALA A 236 14.65 2.92 5.74
N SER A 237 13.63 3.74 5.43
CA SER A 237 13.82 5.00 4.70
C SER A 237 14.54 6.07 5.53
N SER A 238 14.52 5.98 6.87
CA SER A 238 15.25 6.91 7.74
C SER A 238 16.72 6.52 7.97
N ARG A 239 17.18 5.39 7.42
CA ARG A 239 18.58 4.95 7.50
C ARG A 239 19.11 4.62 6.10
N GLY A 240 19.40 5.66 5.32
CA GLY A 240 20.27 5.57 4.13
C GLY A 240 20.03 4.34 3.26
N PHE A 241 18.80 4.18 2.76
CA PHE A 241 18.38 3.03 1.96
C PHE A 241 19.21 2.86 0.68
N MET A 242 19.63 3.98 0.07
CA MET A 242 20.49 4.01 -1.12
C MET A 242 21.89 3.43 -0.86
N GLY A 243 22.44 3.61 0.36
CA GLY A 243 23.78 3.12 0.72
C GLY A 243 23.85 1.61 1.01
N ARG A 244 22.69 0.97 1.25
CA ARG A 244 22.62 -0.49 1.51
C ARG A 244 22.31 -1.32 0.27
N MET A 245 21.70 -0.73 -0.77
CA MET A 245 21.44 -1.44 -2.03
C MET A 245 22.72 -1.64 -2.87
N CYS A 246 23.73 -0.78 -2.72
CA CYS A 246 25.02 -0.91 -3.40
C CYS A 246 26.04 -1.85 -2.72
N GLY A 247 25.68 -2.56 -1.65
CA GLY A 247 26.51 -3.65 -1.13
C GLY A 247 27.99 -3.30 -0.84
N ARG A 248 28.27 -2.81 0.36
CA ARG A 248 29.49 -3.23 1.07
C ARG A 248 29.11 -3.74 2.44
N GLN A 249 28.64 -4.98 2.44
CA GLN A 249 28.61 -5.82 3.63
C GLN A 249 30.04 -6.37 3.80
N SER A 250 30.96 -5.57 4.35
CA SER A 250 32.16 -6.17 4.92
C SER A 250 31.72 -6.87 6.20
N GLN A 251 31.77 -8.20 6.18
CA GLN A 251 31.86 -9.00 7.39
C GLN A 251 32.94 -8.40 8.28
N PHE A 252 32.54 -7.75 9.38
CA PHE A 252 33.39 -7.63 10.56
C PHE A 252 32.65 -8.25 11.73
N SER A 253 32.43 -9.56 11.62
CA SER A 253 32.38 -10.43 12.78
C SER A 253 33.63 -11.30 12.72
N ARG A 254 34.76 -10.74 13.17
CA ARG A 254 35.89 -11.54 13.63
C ARG A 254 35.86 -11.52 15.15
N ASN A 255 35.17 -12.52 15.67
CA ASN A 255 35.45 -13.23 16.91
C ASN A 255 36.75 -12.76 17.61
N LYS A 256 36.61 -12.05 18.73
CA LYS A 256 37.69 -11.91 19.74
C LYS A 256 37.17 -12.43 21.08
N GLY A 257 37.01 -13.75 21.13
CA GLY A 257 37.07 -14.52 22.37
C GLY A 257 38.27 -15.46 22.30
N GLY A 258 39.25 -15.24 23.18
CA GLY A 258 40.20 -16.27 23.63
C GLY A 258 41.51 -16.46 22.86
N ARG A 259 42.60 -15.84 23.35
CA ARG A 259 43.83 -16.60 23.60
C ARG A 259 44.63 -15.94 24.72
N HIS A 260 44.74 -16.67 25.82
CA HIS A 260 45.73 -16.48 26.87
C HIS A 260 47.09 -16.12 26.27
N ARG A 261 47.69 -15.03 26.77
CA ARG A 261 49.14 -14.88 26.77
C ARG A 261 49.55 -14.72 28.23
N VAL A 262 50.01 -15.84 28.77
CA VAL A 262 50.86 -15.93 29.94
C VAL A 262 52.05 -14.99 29.71
N ASN A 263 52.18 -13.96 30.53
CA ASN A 263 53.46 -13.32 30.77
C ASN A 263 53.90 -13.73 32.17
N SER A 264 54.75 -14.75 32.20
CA SER A 264 55.62 -15.03 33.33
C SER A 264 56.78 -14.04 33.25
N ALA A 265 56.90 -13.17 34.24
CA ALA A 265 58.13 -12.44 34.54
C ALA A 265 58.26 -12.34 36.06
N ASN A 266 59.30 -13.02 36.54
CA ASN A 266 59.77 -13.17 37.91
C ASN A 266 59.88 -11.86 38.70
N GLY A 267 59.71 -11.93 40.03
CA GLY A 267 60.39 -11.01 40.93
C GLY A 267 59.79 -10.79 42.33
N VAL A 268 60.21 -11.63 43.27
CA VAL A 268 60.50 -11.30 44.69
C VAL A 268 59.33 -11.08 45.68
N ALA A 269 59.16 -12.12 46.51
CA ALA A 269 58.81 -12.19 47.93
C ALA A 269 58.43 -10.90 48.69
N ASN A 270 57.32 -10.96 49.45
CA ASN A 270 57.44 -11.13 50.91
C ASN A 270 56.16 -11.66 51.56
N ALA A 271 56.37 -12.45 52.62
CA ALA A 271 55.40 -13.25 53.33
C ALA A 271 54.60 -12.47 54.38
N ARG A 272 53.33 -12.85 54.60
CA ARG A 272 52.79 -13.17 55.95
C ARG A 272 51.46 -13.93 55.83
N ALA A 273 51.36 -15.05 56.54
CA ALA A 273 50.20 -15.93 56.65
C ALA A 273 49.40 -15.62 57.97
N PRO A 274 48.51 -16.48 58.46
CA PRO A 274 47.05 -16.49 58.20
C PRO A 274 46.22 -16.38 59.49
N GLN A 275 44.88 -16.20 59.41
CA GLN A 275 43.99 -16.72 60.46
C GLN A 275 42.72 -17.38 59.90
N THR A 276 42.61 -18.64 60.28
CA THR A 276 41.57 -19.67 60.19
C THR A 276 40.29 -19.25 60.94
N LEU A 277 39.11 -19.44 60.34
CA LEU A 277 38.21 -20.61 60.51
C LEU A 277 37.51 -20.68 61.89
N LEU A 278 36.17 -20.71 61.82
CA LEU A 278 35.25 -21.39 62.73
C LEU A 278 34.92 -20.70 64.07
N GLU A 279 33.75 -20.06 64.16
CA GLU A 279 32.70 -20.48 65.10
C GLU A 279 31.38 -19.71 64.94
N ARG A 280 30.30 -20.45 65.18
CA ARG A 280 28.96 -20.01 65.64
C ARG A 280 27.92 -19.50 64.64
N SER A 281 27.29 -20.51 64.04
CA SER A 281 25.84 -20.66 63.93
C SER A 281 25.03 -20.14 65.14
N GLN A 282 23.95 -19.40 64.83
CA GLN A 282 22.63 -19.32 65.49
C GLN A 282 22.51 -18.98 66.98
N ALA A 283 21.81 -17.88 67.30
CA ALA A 283 20.67 -17.85 68.24
C ALA A 283 20.07 -16.43 68.42
N GLY A 284 18.74 -16.36 68.57
CA GLY A 284 18.01 -15.26 69.24
C GLY A 284 17.41 -14.21 68.29
N ALA A 285 16.16 -14.29 67.84
CA ALA A 285 14.88 -14.09 68.54
C ALA A 285 14.48 -12.60 68.76
N GLN A 286 13.34 -12.26 68.12
CA GLN A 286 12.24 -11.38 68.54
C GLN A 286 12.34 -9.83 68.59
N VAL A 287 11.43 -9.23 67.79
CA VAL A 287 10.35 -8.28 68.17
C VAL A 287 10.72 -6.86 68.61
N THR A 288 10.31 -5.87 67.80
CA THR A 288 9.47 -4.70 68.18
C THR A 288 9.04 -3.99 66.88
N LYS A 289 7.77 -4.10 66.43
CA LYS A 289 6.61 -3.20 66.64
C LYS A 289 6.85 -1.70 66.35
N GLU A 290 6.10 -1.25 65.34
CA GLU A 290 5.46 0.05 65.06
C GLU A 290 5.76 1.28 65.92
N SER A 291 5.91 2.42 65.26
CA SER A 291 5.42 3.72 65.73
C SER A 291 5.04 4.60 64.52
N HIS A 292 3.84 5.17 64.61
CA HIS A 292 3.20 6.14 63.71
C HIS A 292 4.00 7.44 63.54
N GLU A 293 3.94 8.04 62.34
CA GLU A 293 3.12 9.24 62.03
C GLU A 293 2.92 9.38 60.52
#